data_AF-A0A3A4XAV9-F1
#
_entry.id   AF-A0A3A4XAV9-F1
#
_cell.length_a   1.000
_cell.length_b   1.000
_cell.length_c   1.000
_cell.angle_alpha   90.00
_cell.angle_beta   90.00
_cell.angle_gamma   90.00
#
_symmetry.space_group_name_H-M   'P 1'
#
loop_
_entity.id
_entity.type
_entity.pdbx_description
1 polymer ?
#
loop_
_entity_poly.entity_id
_entity_poly.type
_entity_poly.pdbx_seq_one_letter_code
_entity_poly.pdbx_strand_id
1 'polypeptide(L)'
;MISTKKETASRRYRFRANQSGSALVITLLVLMAVTILGVACIHSSIIELKISSNERQMRENFYLTESAAMEGVQRLKDLLEDDLNEQFVFWHHPRRDSGKARINFRDPAQWDGDGKGDDNCMRSGMDPDTFLAAVEWKVATGSSLILTESRLYQNRVYGLGTRQGDLNLIEIGVNLRY
;
A
#
# COMPACT_ATOMS: atom_id res chain seq x y z
N MET A 1 -76.18 12.15 52.87
CA MET A 1 -74.71 12.28 53.01
C MET A 1 -73.96 11.41 51.98
N ILE A 2 -74.23 11.55 50.67
CA ILE A 2 -73.70 10.64 49.59
C ILE A 2 -73.28 11.42 48.32
N SER A 3 -72.90 12.71 48.42
CA SER A 3 -72.59 13.51 47.21
C SER A 3 -71.09 13.67 46.90
N THR A 4 -70.20 13.51 47.88
CA THR A 4 -68.76 13.82 47.74
C THR A 4 -67.91 12.73 47.05
N LYS A 5 -68.39 11.48 46.91
CA LYS A 5 -67.59 10.38 46.33
C LYS A 5 -67.49 10.41 44.79
N LYS A 6 -68.48 10.98 44.09
CA LYS A 6 -68.52 10.95 42.62
C LYS A 6 -67.53 11.93 41.97
N GLU A 7 -67.23 13.03 42.63
CA GLU A 7 -66.37 14.10 42.11
C GLU A 7 -64.87 13.73 42.12
N THR A 8 -64.45 12.93 43.10
CA THR A 8 -63.07 12.42 43.19
C THR A 8 -62.74 11.36 42.14
N ALA A 9 -63.74 10.62 41.64
CA ALA A 9 -63.54 9.59 40.63
C ALA A 9 -63.30 10.20 39.23
N SER A 10 -64.07 11.22 38.85
CA SER A 10 -63.93 11.88 37.53
C SER A 10 -62.59 12.60 37.35
N ARG A 11 -62.03 13.18 38.42
CA ARG A 11 -60.67 13.77 38.45
C ARG A 11 -59.56 12.74 38.18
N ARG A 12 -59.69 11.51 38.72
CA ARG A 12 -58.70 10.43 38.50
C ARG A 12 -58.70 9.89 37.07
N TYR A 13 -59.85 9.84 36.40
CA TYR A 13 -59.94 9.41 35.00
C TYR A 13 -59.32 10.42 34.02
N ARG A 14 -59.48 11.73 34.25
CA ARG A 14 -58.83 12.77 33.44
C ARG A 14 -57.30 12.72 33.51
N PHE A 15 -56.73 12.35 34.66
CA PHE A 15 -55.28 12.19 34.80
C PHE A 15 -54.72 10.97 34.04
N ARG A 16 -55.46 9.85 33.97
CA ARG A 16 -55.05 8.66 33.18
C ARG A 16 -55.18 8.87 31.67
N ALA A 17 -56.19 9.61 31.22
CA ALA A 17 -56.40 9.88 29.79
C ALA A 17 -55.27 10.73 29.16
N ASN A 18 -54.61 11.58 29.95
CA ASN A 18 -53.54 12.47 29.46
C ASN A 18 -52.13 11.82 29.47
N GLN A 19 -51.97 10.62 30.04
CA GLN A 19 -50.68 9.90 30.03
C GLN A 19 -50.50 9.01 28.79
N SER A 20 -51.59 8.67 28.10
CA SER A 20 -51.57 7.89 26.85
C SER A 20 -50.83 8.61 25.72
N GLY A 21 -50.95 9.94 25.64
CA GLY A 21 -50.24 10.75 24.64
C GLY A 21 -48.76 10.98 24.97
N SER A 22 -48.42 11.16 26.26
CA SER A 22 -47.03 11.38 26.68
C SER A 22 -46.17 10.13 26.49
N ALA A 23 -46.72 8.93 26.70
CA ALA A 23 -46.02 7.68 26.43
C ALA A 23 -45.60 7.57 24.94
N LEU A 24 -46.50 7.96 24.02
CA LEU A 24 -46.22 7.94 22.58
C LEU A 24 -45.07 8.91 22.22
N VAL A 25 -45.11 10.13 22.74
CA VAL A 25 -44.04 11.13 22.51
C VAL A 25 -42.70 10.65 23.04
N ILE A 26 -42.68 10.07 24.26
CA ILE A 26 -41.44 9.52 24.85
C ILE A 26 -40.89 8.39 23.98
N THR A 27 -41.75 7.46 23.51
CA THR A 27 -41.29 6.37 22.64
C THR A 27 -40.74 6.88 21.31
N LEU A 28 -41.33 7.93 20.73
CA LEU A 28 -40.83 8.54 19.51
C LEU A 28 -39.46 9.20 19.72
N LEU A 29 -39.28 9.91 20.83
CA LEU A 29 -38.00 10.54 21.19
C LEU A 29 -36.91 9.50 21.41
N VAL A 30 -37.22 8.39 22.09
CA VAL A 30 -36.28 7.29 22.28
C VAL A 30 -35.95 6.63 20.95
N LEU A 31 -36.95 6.36 20.11
CA LEU A 31 -36.71 5.79 18.78
C LEU A 31 -35.82 6.70 17.93
N MET A 32 -36.08 8.02 17.95
CA MET A 32 -35.27 9.02 17.26
C MET A 32 -33.83 9.07 17.78
N ALA A 33 -33.63 8.99 19.09
CA ALA A 33 -32.29 8.95 19.67
C ALA A 33 -31.55 7.67 19.23
N VAL A 34 -32.21 6.52 19.26
CA VAL A 34 -31.65 5.23 18.83
C VAL A 34 -31.33 5.23 17.34
N THR A 35 -32.16 5.83 16.48
CA THR A 35 -31.87 5.90 15.04
C THR A 35 -30.66 6.78 14.75
N ILE A 36 -30.51 7.92 15.44
CA ILE A 36 -29.33 8.78 15.30
C ILE A 36 -28.06 8.03 15.73
N LEU A 37 -28.11 7.32 16.85
CA LEU A 37 -26.99 6.49 17.31
C LEU A 37 -26.69 5.36 16.31
N GLY A 38 -27.71 4.68 15.80
CA GLY A 38 -27.56 3.62 14.80
C GLY A 38 -26.87 4.12 13.52
N VAL A 39 -27.28 5.29 13.01
CA VAL A 39 -26.66 5.92 11.84
C VAL A 39 -25.20 6.30 12.13
N ALA A 40 -24.91 6.85 13.31
CA ALA A 40 -23.54 7.20 13.70
C ALA A 40 -22.62 5.96 13.78
N CYS A 41 -23.13 4.85 14.33
CA CYS A 41 -22.40 3.59 14.38
C CYS A 41 -22.12 3.04 12.96
N ILE A 42 -23.15 3.00 12.09
CA ILE A 42 -23.00 2.53 10.71
C ILE A 42 -21.97 3.37 9.96
N HIS A 43 -22.03 4.70 10.10
CA HIS A 43 -21.08 5.60 9.46
C HIS A 43 -19.63 5.35 9.91
N SER A 44 -19.44 5.12 11.22
CA SER A 44 -18.12 4.78 11.77
C SER A 44 -17.60 3.47 11.21
N SER A 45 -18.44 2.43 11.15
CA SER A 45 -18.07 1.13 10.55
C SER A 45 -17.72 1.24 9.06
N ILE A 46 -18.43 2.08 8.30
CA ILE A 46 -18.10 2.32 6.89
C ILE A 46 -16.72 2.96 6.74
N ILE A 47 -16.37 3.91 7.62
CA ILE A 47 -15.03 4.54 7.61
C ILE A 47 -13.96 3.49 7.93
N GLU A 48 -14.14 2.70 8.99
CA GLU A 48 -13.19 1.65 9.37
C GLU A 48 -12.98 0.63 8.25
N LEU A 49 -14.06 0.22 7.57
CA LEU A 49 -13.97 -0.67 6.42
C LEU A 49 -13.18 -0.06 5.27
N LYS A 50 -13.36 1.23 4.98
CA LYS A 50 -12.57 1.93 3.95
C LYS A 50 -11.10 2.00 4.32
N ILE A 51 -10.78 2.31 5.58
CA ILE A 51 -9.40 2.34 6.09
C ILE A 51 -8.77 0.95 5.97
N SER A 52 -9.45 -0.09 6.45
CA SER A 52 -9.00 -1.48 6.41
C SER A 52 -8.77 -1.96 4.97
N SER A 53 -9.68 -1.61 4.05
CA SER A 53 -9.53 -1.93 2.63
C SER A 53 -8.30 -1.24 2.03
N ASN A 54 -8.09 0.04 2.34
CA ASN A 54 -6.94 0.79 1.84
C ASN A 54 -5.62 0.22 2.38
N GLU A 55 -5.56 -0.08 3.68
CA GLU A 55 -4.37 -0.68 4.29
C GLU A 55 -4.05 -2.06 3.70
N ARG A 56 -5.08 -2.87 3.43
CA ARG A 56 -4.91 -4.16 2.75
C ARG A 56 -4.33 -3.97 1.35
N GLN A 57 -4.86 -3.05 0.56
CA GLN A 57 -4.39 -2.78 -0.81
C GLN A 57 -2.93 -2.29 -0.80
N MET A 58 -2.60 -1.37 0.10
CA MET A 58 -1.23 -0.88 0.26
C MET A 58 -0.25 -2.02 0.59
N ARG A 59 -0.63 -2.91 1.51
CA ARG A 59 0.19 -4.06 1.91
C ARG A 59 0.34 -5.08 0.77
N GLU A 60 -0.72 -5.34 0.02
CA GLU A 60 -0.68 -6.21 -1.16
C GLU A 60 0.27 -5.65 -2.23
N ASN A 61 0.13 -4.37 -2.57
CA ASN A 61 1.01 -3.69 -3.51
C ASN A 61 2.46 -3.72 -3.04
N PHE A 62 2.72 -3.49 -1.75
CA PHE A 62 4.06 -3.58 -1.17
C PHE A 62 4.68 -4.97 -1.36
N TYR A 63 3.95 -6.04 -1.04
CA TYR A 63 4.45 -7.41 -1.20
C TYR A 63 4.71 -7.79 -2.66
N LEU A 64 3.87 -7.33 -3.60
CA LEU A 64 4.09 -7.55 -5.02
C LEU A 64 5.35 -6.82 -5.50
N THR A 65 5.52 -5.55 -5.13
CA THR A 65 6.72 -4.78 -5.44
C THR A 65 7.98 -5.41 -4.82
N GLU A 66 7.89 -5.94 -3.60
CA GLU A 66 9.03 -6.57 -2.91
C GLU A 66 9.42 -7.85 -3.62
N SER A 67 8.41 -8.63 -4.02
CA SER A 67 8.59 -9.85 -4.78
C SER A 67 9.24 -9.58 -6.14
N ALA A 68 8.86 -8.50 -6.83
CA ALA A 68 9.51 -8.07 -8.07
C ALA A 68 10.98 -7.68 -7.86
N ALA A 69 11.28 -6.99 -6.77
CA ALA A 69 12.66 -6.66 -6.43
C ALA A 69 13.48 -7.93 -6.07
N MET A 70 12.91 -8.86 -5.31
CA MET A 70 13.52 -10.15 -4.99
C MET A 70 13.76 -11.02 -6.23
N GLU A 71 12.83 -11.02 -7.17
CA GLU A 71 13.01 -11.64 -8.48
C GLU A 71 14.19 -11.00 -9.22
N GLY A 72 14.31 -9.67 -9.20
CA GLY A 72 15.46 -8.97 -9.75
C GLY A 72 16.78 -9.38 -9.08
N VAL A 73 16.78 -9.62 -7.77
CA VAL A 73 17.96 -10.13 -7.04
C VAL A 73 18.30 -11.54 -7.50
N GLN A 74 17.30 -12.42 -7.66
CA GLN A 74 17.51 -13.78 -8.13
C GLN A 74 18.07 -13.79 -9.55
N ARG A 75 17.43 -13.06 -10.47
CA ARG A 75 17.90 -12.93 -11.85
C ARG A 75 19.32 -12.36 -11.93
N LEU A 76 19.61 -11.34 -11.10
CA LEU A 76 20.97 -10.78 -11.04
C LEU A 76 21.99 -11.79 -10.51
N LYS A 77 21.57 -12.71 -9.62
CA LYS A 77 22.44 -13.79 -9.15
C LYS A 77 22.64 -14.87 -10.20
N ASP A 78 21.60 -15.24 -10.93
CA ASP A 78 21.70 -16.20 -12.01
C ASP A 78 22.62 -15.67 -13.11
N LEU A 79 22.56 -14.35 -13.38
CA LEU A 79 23.51 -13.68 -14.28
C LEU A 79 24.96 -13.66 -13.77
N LEU A 80 25.26 -13.96 -12.50
CA LEU A 80 26.66 -14.10 -12.06
C LEU A 80 27.33 -15.36 -12.59
N GLU A 81 26.55 -16.35 -13.02
CA GLU A 81 27.09 -17.56 -13.64
C GLU A 81 27.56 -17.30 -15.08
N ASP A 82 26.99 -16.27 -15.72
CA ASP A 82 27.41 -15.75 -17.02
C ASP A 82 28.24 -14.45 -16.86
N ASP A 83 29.00 -14.04 -17.88
CA ASP A 83 29.90 -12.88 -17.80
C ASP A 83 29.12 -11.57 -17.56
N LEU A 84 29.14 -11.05 -16.32
CA LEU A 84 28.44 -9.79 -15.95
C LEU A 84 28.95 -8.55 -16.68
N ASN A 85 29.97 -8.66 -17.54
CA ASN A 85 30.35 -7.56 -18.41
C ASN A 85 29.34 -7.35 -19.56
N GLU A 86 28.33 -8.20 -19.74
CA GLU A 86 27.24 -7.98 -20.69
C GLU A 86 26.13 -7.10 -20.09
N GLN A 87 25.67 -6.11 -20.87
CA GLN A 87 24.61 -5.19 -20.44
C GLN A 87 23.25 -5.83 -20.72
N PHE A 88 22.49 -6.11 -19.67
CA PHE A 88 21.12 -6.62 -19.76
C PHE A 88 20.10 -5.50 -19.59
N VAL A 89 18.90 -5.65 -20.15
CA VAL A 89 17.83 -4.63 -20.16
C VAL A 89 17.54 -4.07 -18.76
N PHE A 90 17.60 -4.91 -17.72
CA PHE A 90 17.35 -4.50 -16.34
C PHE A 90 18.61 -4.22 -15.52
N TRP A 91 19.82 -4.42 -16.06
CA TRP A 91 21.08 -4.30 -15.32
C TRP A 91 21.97 -3.19 -15.88
N HIS A 92 22.20 -2.15 -15.07
CA HIS A 92 22.86 -0.92 -15.49
C HIS A 92 24.24 -0.74 -14.85
N HIS A 93 25.26 -0.58 -15.69
CA HIS A 93 26.64 -0.30 -15.27
C HIS A 93 26.99 1.19 -15.45
N PRO A 94 27.34 1.92 -14.38
CA PRO A 94 27.67 3.34 -14.46
C PRO A 94 28.88 3.67 -15.34
N ARG A 95 29.81 2.72 -15.52
CA ARG A 95 31.03 2.91 -16.32
C ARG A 95 30.80 2.82 -17.82
N ARG A 96 29.82 2.02 -18.26
CA ARG A 96 29.53 1.80 -19.68
C ARG A 96 28.54 2.81 -20.23
N ASP A 97 27.75 3.41 -19.34
CA ASP A 97 26.71 4.39 -19.67
C ASP A 97 27.22 5.84 -19.66
N SER A 98 28.53 6.04 -19.88
CA SER A 98 29.24 7.33 -19.78
C SER A 98 28.75 8.44 -20.73
N GLY A 99 27.76 8.17 -21.59
CA GLY A 99 27.10 9.15 -22.46
C GLY A 99 25.62 9.41 -22.13
N LYS A 100 25.00 8.64 -21.22
CA LYS A 100 23.62 8.86 -20.76
C LYS A 100 23.64 9.45 -19.35
N ALA A 101 22.67 10.31 -19.03
CA ALA A 101 22.51 10.80 -17.66
C ALA A 101 22.28 9.58 -16.75
N ARG A 102 22.97 9.53 -15.59
CA ARG A 102 22.81 8.42 -14.63
C ARG A 102 21.33 8.28 -14.27
N ILE A 103 20.73 7.15 -14.63
CA ILE A 103 19.33 6.85 -14.33
C ILE A 103 19.21 6.68 -12.81
N ASN A 104 18.28 7.44 -12.23
CA ASN A 104 17.92 7.38 -10.84
C ASN A 104 16.59 6.62 -10.70
N PHE A 105 16.66 5.31 -10.47
CA PHE A 105 15.48 4.47 -10.22
C PHE A 105 14.71 4.81 -8.95
N ARG A 106 15.18 5.77 -8.14
CA ARG A 106 14.37 6.36 -7.05
C ARG A 106 13.36 7.40 -7.53
N ASP A 107 13.53 7.88 -8.75
CA ASP A 107 12.59 8.78 -9.42
C ASP A 107 11.70 7.95 -10.36
N PRO A 108 10.41 7.76 -10.04
CA PRO A 108 9.48 7.01 -10.88
C PRO A 108 9.37 7.57 -12.30
N ALA A 109 9.61 8.87 -12.51
CA ALA A 109 9.55 9.48 -13.84
C ALA A 109 10.70 9.03 -14.77
N GLN A 110 11.73 8.41 -14.22
CA GLN A 110 12.85 7.88 -14.98
C GLN A 110 12.73 6.39 -15.28
N TRP A 111 11.67 5.72 -14.83
CA TRP A 111 11.40 4.33 -15.22
C TRP A 111 10.81 4.28 -16.63
N ASP A 112 11.39 3.45 -17.47
CA ASP A 112 10.97 3.24 -18.84
C ASP A 112 10.87 1.74 -19.15
N GLY A 113 9.67 1.32 -19.52
CA GLY A 113 9.27 -0.08 -19.73
C GLY A 113 8.11 -0.14 -20.71
N ASP A 114 8.13 0.76 -21.71
CA ASP A 114 7.08 0.94 -22.69
C ASP A 114 7.18 -0.03 -23.89
N GLY A 115 8.27 -0.81 -23.96
CA GLY A 115 8.50 -1.84 -24.98
C GLY A 115 9.06 -1.30 -26.29
N LYS A 116 9.52 -0.05 -26.35
CA LYS A 116 10.05 0.58 -27.57
C LYS A 116 11.56 0.45 -27.75
N GLY A 117 12.22 -0.37 -26.93
CA GLY A 117 13.60 -0.83 -27.14
C GLY A 117 14.69 0.00 -26.44
N ASP A 118 14.32 1.08 -25.75
CA ASP A 118 15.15 1.83 -24.81
C ASP A 118 14.77 1.62 -23.33
N ASP A 119 13.98 0.58 -23.08
CA ASP A 119 13.56 0.16 -21.75
C ASP A 119 14.75 0.04 -20.80
N ASN A 120 14.61 0.66 -19.63
CA ASN A 120 15.59 0.60 -18.55
C ASN A 120 15.13 -0.28 -17.38
N CYS A 121 13.95 -0.87 -17.50
CA CYS A 121 13.42 -1.81 -16.55
C CYS A 121 12.86 -3.04 -17.28
N MET A 122 12.61 -4.09 -16.52
CA MET A 122 11.97 -5.30 -17.02
C MET A 122 10.69 -5.55 -16.22
N ARG A 123 9.64 -6.01 -16.89
CA ARG A 123 8.41 -6.41 -16.19
C ARG A 123 8.65 -7.69 -15.38
N SER A 124 8.22 -7.70 -14.12
CA SER A 124 8.31 -8.87 -13.25
C SER A 124 7.32 -9.95 -13.68
N GLY A 125 7.67 -11.21 -13.43
CA GLY A 125 6.76 -12.33 -13.62
C GLY A 125 5.67 -12.45 -12.55
N MET A 126 5.78 -11.68 -11.46
CA MET A 126 4.87 -11.77 -10.31
C MET A 126 3.54 -11.07 -10.55
N ASP A 127 3.55 -9.90 -11.18
CA ASP A 127 2.36 -9.12 -11.49
C ASP A 127 2.63 -8.20 -12.70
N PRO A 128 1.66 -8.03 -13.63
CA PRO A 128 1.86 -7.18 -14.79
C PRO A 128 2.16 -5.72 -14.42
N ASP A 129 1.69 -5.20 -13.29
CA ASP A 129 1.92 -3.82 -12.88
C ASP A 129 3.20 -3.66 -12.04
N THR A 130 4.10 -4.64 -12.10
CA THR A 130 5.38 -4.61 -11.38
C THR A 130 6.58 -4.71 -12.31
N PHE A 131 7.62 -3.94 -12.00
CA PHE A 131 8.83 -3.81 -12.78
C PHE A 131 10.06 -3.96 -11.88
N LEU A 132 11.16 -4.41 -12.46
CA LEU A 132 12.43 -4.59 -11.80
C LEU A 132 13.55 -3.92 -12.59
N ALA A 133 14.51 -3.36 -11.87
CA ALA A 133 15.73 -2.76 -12.41
C ALA A 133 16.86 -2.91 -11.40
N ALA A 134 18.10 -2.92 -11.85
CA ALA A 134 19.26 -3.12 -11.01
C ALA A 134 20.43 -2.27 -11.50
N VAL A 135 21.22 -1.74 -10.57
CA VAL A 135 22.33 -0.83 -10.82
C VAL A 135 23.57 -1.22 -10.03
N GLU A 136 24.72 -1.25 -10.68
CA GLU A 136 26.02 -1.34 -9.99
C GLU A 136 26.29 -0.02 -9.28
N TRP A 137 26.50 -0.04 -7.96
CA TRP A 137 26.73 1.20 -7.22
C TRP A 137 28.22 1.48 -7.01
N LYS A 138 28.90 0.64 -6.23
CA LYS A 138 30.28 0.87 -5.82
C LYS A 138 30.97 -0.41 -5.41
N VAL A 139 32.30 -0.41 -5.48
CA VAL A 139 33.11 -1.41 -4.80
C VAL A 139 32.83 -1.34 -3.30
N ALA A 140 32.53 -2.48 -2.68
CA ALA A 140 32.20 -2.56 -1.27
C ALA A 140 33.40 -2.19 -0.39
N THR A 141 33.13 -1.44 0.68
CA THR A 141 34.14 -0.99 1.66
C THR A 141 34.88 -2.20 2.24
N GLY A 142 36.22 -2.17 2.23
CA GLY A 142 37.06 -3.28 2.69
C GLY A 142 37.51 -4.26 1.59
N SER A 143 37.07 -4.06 0.34
CA SER A 143 37.61 -4.81 -0.80
C SER A 143 38.95 -4.22 -1.26
N SER A 144 39.85 -5.09 -1.70
CA SER A 144 41.14 -4.68 -2.27
C SER A 144 40.94 -3.96 -3.61
N LEU A 145 41.62 -2.81 -3.78
CA LEU A 145 41.66 -2.08 -5.06
C LEU A 145 42.55 -2.78 -6.10
N ILE A 146 43.29 -3.81 -5.70
CA ILE A 146 44.24 -4.55 -6.53
C ILE A 146 43.48 -5.36 -7.59
N LEU A 147 44.02 -5.42 -8.80
CA LEU A 147 43.31 -5.83 -10.02
C LEU A 147 43.28 -7.35 -10.29
N THR A 148 43.83 -8.17 -9.39
CA THR A 148 44.12 -9.59 -9.63
C THR A 148 43.14 -10.58 -9.00
N GLU A 149 42.11 -10.13 -8.27
CA GLU A 149 41.11 -11.00 -7.62
C GLU A 149 39.66 -10.50 -7.84
N SER A 150 38.67 -11.40 -7.68
CA SER A 150 37.23 -11.07 -7.71
C SER A 150 36.91 -9.98 -6.71
N ARG A 151 36.17 -8.94 -7.11
CA ARG A 151 35.85 -7.80 -6.25
C ARG A 151 34.45 -7.93 -5.69
N LEU A 152 34.25 -7.49 -4.45
CA LEU A 152 32.91 -7.35 -3.90
C LEU A 152 32.33 -6.01 -4.36
N TYR A 153 31.26 -6.06 -5.13
CA TYR A 153 30.47 -4.91 -5.53
C TYR A 153 29.21 -4.84 -4.69
N GLN A 154 28.88 -3.64 -4.26
CA GLN A 154 27.58 -3.31 -3.72
C GLN A 154 26.69 -2.86 -4.88
N ASN A 155 25.64 -3.65 -5.12
CA ASN A 155 24.65 -3.45 -6.15
C ASN A 155 23.32 -3.06 -5.49
N ARG A 156 22.47 -2.36 -6.24
CA ARG A 156 21.10 -2.07 -5.83
C ARG A 156 20.14 -2.70 -6.82
N VAL A 157 19.14 -3.37 -6.31
CA VAL A 157 18.02 -3.88 -7.08
C VAL A 157 16.77 -3.15 -6.63
N TYR A 158 15.96 -2.75 -7.60
CA TYR A 158 14.74 -1.99 -7.41
C TYR A 158 13.55 -2.81 -7.90
N GLY A 159 12.44 -2.69 -7.17
CA GLY A 159 11.12 -3.09 -7.62
C GLY A 159 10.22 -1.86 -7.66
N LEU A 160 9.47 -1.68 -8.74
CA LEU A 160 8.44 -0.66 -8.87
C LEU A 160 7.09 -1.34 -9.04
N GLY A 161 6.08 -0.94 -8.26
CA GLY A 161 4.69 -1.28 -8.48
C GLY A 161 3.90 -0.03 -8.86
N THR A 162 3.08 -0.13 -9.89
CA THR A 162 2.21 0.96 -10.39
C THR A 162 0.72 0.63 -10.27
N ARG A 163 0.39 -0.38 -9.47
CA ARG A 163 -0.95 -0.96 -9.37
C ARG A 163 -1.95 0.07 -8.84
N GLN A 164 -3.08 0.20 -9.54
CA GLN A 164 -4.18 1.12 -9.20
C GLN A 164 -3.79 2.62 -9.13
N GLY A 165 -2.68 3.01 -9.76
CA GLY A 165 -2.20 4.39 -9.77
C GLY A 165 -1.37 4.78 -8.55
N ASP A 166 -1.18 3.88 -7.59
CA ASP A 166 -0.24 4.06 -6.49
C ASP A 166 1.16 3.62 -6.91
N LEU A 167 2.15 4.45 -6.60
CA LEU A 167 3.55 4.19 -6.86
C LEU A 167 4.22 3.64 -5.60
N ASN A 168 4.59 2.37 -5.64
CA ASN A 168 5.40 1.73 -4.62
C ASN A 168 6.78 1.42 -5.18
N LEU A 169 7.82 1.86 -4.48
CA LEU A 169 9.20 1.62 -4.82
C LEU A 169 9.90 0.90 -3.68
N ILE A 170 10.58 -0.19 -3.99
CA ILE A 170 11.41 -0.94 -3.06
C ILE A 170 12.83 -1.00 -3.60
N GLU A 171 13.80 -0.81 -2.72
CA GLU A 171 15.23 -0.92 -3.02
C GLU A 171 15.86 -1.95 -2.09
N ILE A 172 16.55 -2.93 -2.66
CA ILE A 172 17.34 -3.93 -1.95
C ILE A 172 18.82 -3.76 -2.33
N GLY A 173 19.67 -3.60 -1.30
CA GLY A 173 21.11 -3.65 -1.46
C GLY A 173 21.60 -5.09 -1.49
N VAL A 174 22.35 -5.47 -2.53
CA VAL A 174 22.94 -6.81 -2.68
C VAL A 174 24.44 -6.67 -2.86
N ASN A 175 25.22 -7.47 -2.13
CA ASN A 175 26.66 -7.55 -2.35
C ASN A 175 26.96 -8.77 -3.22
N LEU A 176 27.55 -8.54 -4.39
CA LEU A 176 27.92 -9.59 -5.33
C LEU A 176 29.44 -9.59 -5.55
N ARG A 177 30.03 -10.77 -5.73
CA ARG A 177 31.45 -10.91 -6.08
C ARG A 177 31.56 -11.27 -7.55
N TYR A 178 32.27 -10.44 -8.30
CA TYR A 178 32.65 -10.69 -9.69
C TYR A 178 33.89 -9.86 -10.08
#